data_AF-A0A2A2KQB9-F1
#
_entry.id   AF-A0A2A2KQB9-F1
#
_cell.length_a   1.000
_cell.length_b   1.000
_cell.length_c   1.000
_cell.angle_alpha   90.00
_cell.angle_beta   90.00
_cell.angle_gamma   90.00
#
_symmetry.space_group_name_H-M   'P 1'
#
loop_
_entity.id
_entity.type
_entity.pdbx_description
1 polymer ?
#
loop_
_entity_poly.entity_id
_entity_poly.type
_entity_poly.pdbx_seq_one_letter_code
_entity_poly.pdbx_strand_id
1 'polypeptide(L)'
;MHSGDILISPKGQYEIDRRLGNGAFGIVYLSNYTPANSTTSMQVAVKEIARNYNNRETCKKEEELLKTISTSFTSEHVVKYIDSFADGDITVPSKIHSLSLFSLTTKYMLPNEDGKLFITMEFCSGGDLASKINEKIESGSEFDKETIFAYMSQIVDGYSFAQSNAGQRSVWKIDYSKYLLSQSDR
;
A
#
# COMPACT_ATOMS: atom_id res chain seq x y z
N MET A 1 -3.12 -13.41 -3.89
CA MET A 1 -1.86 -13.65 -4.63
C MET A 1 -0.94 -14.50 -3.78
N HIS A 2 -0.09 -15.30 -4.42
CA HIS A 2 0.89 -16.18 -3.82
C HIS A 2 2.30 -15.62 -4.01
N SER A 3 3.24 -16.12 -3.21
CA SER A 3 4.66 -15.79 -3.38
C SER A 3 5.13 -16.16 -4.79
N GLY A 4 5.85 -15.26 -5.44
CA GLY A 4 6.30 -15.39 -6.83
C GLY A 4 5.28 -14.99 -7.91
N ASP A 5 4.08 -14.55 -7.54
CA ASP A 5 3.17 -13.90 -8.49
C ASP A 5 3.76 -12.55 -8.91
N ILE A 6 3.64 -12.18 -10.19
CA ILE A 6 4.16 -10.92 -10.72
C ILE A 6 3.01 -10.03 -11.18
N LEU A 7 2.97 -8.80 -10.67
CA LEU A 7 2.12 -7.73 -11.17
C LEU A 7 2.94 -6.80 -12.05
N ILE A 8 2.33 -6.29 -13.11
CA ILE A 8 2.97 -5.36 -14.04
C ILE A 8 2.15 -4.08 -14.06
N SER A 9 2.84 -2.96 -13.93
CA SER A 9 2.31 -1.63 -14.22
C SER A 9 3.19 -0.94 -15.25
N PRO A 10 2.75 0.18 -15.85
CA PRO A 10 3.61 1.01 -16.69
C PRO A 10 4.90 1.49 -16.00
N LYS A 11 4.93 1.51 -14.66
CA LYS A 11 6.11 1.94 -13.90
C LYS A 11 7.10 0.81 -13.62
N GLY A 12 6.68 -0.45 -13.66
CA GLY A 12 7.58 -1.58 -13.43
C GLY A 12 6.86 -2.87 -13.05
N GLN A 13 7.62 -3.78 -12.45
CA GLN A 13 7.15 -5.10 -12.05
C GLN A 13 7.16 -5.25 -10.54
N TYR A 14 6.18 -5.95 -9.99
CA TYR A 14 6.02 -6.19 -8.56
C TYR A 14 5.93 -7.70 -8.34
N GLU A 15 6.98 -8.30 -7.81
CA GLU A 15 6.98 -9.70 -7.41
C GLU A 15 6.44 -9.81 -5.98
N ILE A 16 5.36 -10.56 -5.80
CA ILE A 16 4.75 -10.79 -4.49
C ILE A 16 5.67 -11.68 -3.66
N ASP A 17 6.09 -11.20 -2.49
CA ASP A 17 6.84 -12.00 -1.53
C ASP A 17 5.87 -12.75 -0.60
N ARG A 18 5.16 -11.99 0.25
CA ARG A 18 4.23 -12.55 1.23
C ARG A 18 3.10 -11.59 1.57
N ARG A 19 2.03 -12.13 2.15
CA ARG A 19 0.94 -11.33 2.70
C ARG A 19 1.38 -10.66 4.01
N LEU A 20 1.14 -9.35 4.13
CA LEU A 20 1.37 -8.56 5.35
C LEU A 20 0.10 -8.50 6.22
N GLY A 21 -1.08 -8.39 5.60
CA GLY A 21 -2.31 -8.29 6.38
C GLY A 21 -3.59 -8.46 5.55
N ASN A 22 -4.70 -8.65 6.28
CA ASN A 22 -6.06 -8.64 5.75
C ASN A 22 -6.92 -7.71 6.60
N GLY A 23 -7.50 -6.68 6.01
CA GLY A 23 -8.40 -5.78 6.71
C GLY A 23 -9.68 -5.51 5.93
N ALA A 24 -10.59 -4.75 6.54
CA ALA A 24 -11.81 -4.28 5.88
C ALA A 24 -11.53 -3.49 4.59
N PHE A 25 -10.32 -2.93 4.46
CA PHE A 25 -9.88 -2.10 3.34
C PHE A 25 -9.10 -2.86 2.26
N GLY A 26 -9.01 -4.18 2.34
CA GLY A 26 -8.33 -5.02 1.36
C GLY A 26 -7.17 -5.83 1.94
N ILE A 27 -6.41 -6.43 1.02
CA ILE A 27 -5.29 -7.31 1.34
C ILE A 27 -3.99 -6.58 1.04
N VAL A 28 -3.04 -6.60 1.98
CA VAL A 28 -1.73 -5.97 1.80
C VAL A 28 -0.66 -7.05 1.67
N TYR A 29 0.21 -6.90 0.68
CA TYR A 29 1.32 -7.79 0.38
C TYR A 29 2.64 -7.02 0.44
N LEU A 30 3.69 -7.67 0.91
CA LEU A 30 5.07 -7.26 0.69
C LEU A 30 5.45 -7.69 -0.72
N SER A 31 6.12 -6.81 -1.46
CA SER A 31 6.53 -7.09 -2.83
C SER A 31 7.89 -6.49 -3.14
N ASN A 32 8.63 -7.14 -4.04
CA ASN A 32 9.84 -6.59 -4.63
C ASN A 32 9.45 -5.84 -5.91
N TYR A 33 9.61 -4.52 -5.89
CA TYR A 33 9.34 -3.66 -7.02
C TYR A 33 10.61 -3.36 -7.80
N THR A 34 10.58 -3.66 -9.10
CA THR A 34 11.63 -3.35 -10.06
C THR A 34 11.09 -2.32 -11.06
N PRO A 35 11.56 -1.06 -11.01
CA PRO A 35 11.15 -0.03 -11.97
C PRO A 35 11.50 -0.43 -13.41
N ALA A 36 10.68 -0.01 -14.38
CA ALA A 36 10.82 -0.39 -15.79
C ALA A 36 12.20 -0.03 -16.40
N ASN A 37 12.85 1.01 -15.88
CA ASN A 37 14.15 1.51 -16.35
C ASN A 37 15.30 1.21 -15.37
N SER A 38 15.12 0.27 -14.43
CA SER A 38 16.09 -0.04 -13.38
C SER A 38 16.28 -1.54 -13.24
N THR A 39 17.50 -1.97 -12.90
CA THR A 39 17.80 -3.35 -12.50
C THR A 39 17.72 -3.54 -10.99
N THR A 40 17.62 -2.46 -10.22
CA THR A 40 17.56 -2.51 -8.76
C THR A 40 16.12 -2.61 -8.29
N SER A 41 15.83 -3.66 -7.53
CA SER A 41 14.54 -3.86 -6.86
C SER A 41 14.52 -3.20 -5.47
N MET A 42 13.36 -2.74 -5.04
CA MET A 42 13.12 -2.25 -3.67
C MET A 42 11.86 -2.87 -3.07
N GLN A 43 11.84 -3.00 -1.75
CA GLN A 43 10.65 -3.50 -1.05
C GLN A 43 9.55 -2.45 -1.01
N VAL A 44 8.33 -2.86 -1.34
CA VAL A 44 7.14 -2.03 -1.32
C VAL A 44 5.96 -2.79 -0.74
N ALA A 45 4.96 -2.07 -0.26
CA ALA A 45 3.68 -2.64 0.13
C ALA A 45 2.66 -2.45 -1.00
N VAL A 46 2.07 -3.55 -1.46
CA VAL A 46 1.00 -3.56 -2.48
C VAL A 46 -0.32 -3.87 -1.81
N LYS A 47 -1.28 -2.95 -1.89
CA LYS A 47 -2.63 -3.10 -1.36
C LYS A 47 -3.59 -3.45 -2.49
N GLU A 48 -4.15 -4.65 -2.44
CA GLU A 48 -5.22 -5.15 -3.30
C GLU A 48 -6.57 -4.75 -2.72
N ILE A 49 -7.33 -3.94 -3.47
CA ILE A 49 -8.67 -3.50 -3.12
C ILE A 49 -9.63 -4.03 -4.17
N ALA A 50 -10.63 -4.82 -3.75
CA ALA A 50 -11.70 -5.25 -4.64
C ALA A 50 -12.52 -4.03 -5.03
N ARG A 51 -12.66 -3.74 -6.32
CA ARG A 51 -13.52 -2.67 -6.83
C ARG A 51 -14.88 -3.27 -7.10
N ASN A 52 -15.90 -2.77 -6.41
CA ASN A 52 -17.30 -3.05 -6.72
C ASN A 52 -18.05 -1.71 -6.84
N TYR A 53 -19.30 -1.76 -7.31
CA TYR A 53 -20.12 -0.56 -7.46
C TYR A 53 -20.20 0.28 -6.17
N ASN A 54 -20.26 -0.38 -5.01
CA ASN A 54 -20.46 0.27 -3.71
C ASN A 54 -19.21 0.95 -3.14
N ASN A 55 -18.01 0.58 -3.59
CA ASN A 55 -16.76 1.12 -3.03
C ASN A 55 -15.89 1.88 -4.06
N ARG A 56 -16.37 2.03 -5.30
CA ARG A 56 -15.65 2.71 -6.39
C ARG A 56 -15.23 4.14 -6.02
N GLU A 57 -16.10 4.90 -5.37
CA GLU A 57 -15.78 6.26 -4.93
C GLU A 57 -14.77 6.26 -3.78
N THR A 58 -14.92 5.35 -2.81
CA THR A 58 -14.00 5.25 -1.68
C THR A 58 -12.60 4.89 -2.13
N CYS A 59 -12.47 3.96 -3.09
CA CYS A 59 -11.18 3.57 -3.67
C CYS A 59 -10.49 4.75 -4.39
N LYS A 60 -11.25 5.52 -5.18
CA LYS A 60 -10.74 6.71 -5.87
C LYS A 60 -10.30 7.79 -4.88
N LYS A 61 -11.09 8.03 -3.83
CA LYS A 61 -10.76 9.01 -2.78
C LYS A 61 -9.46 8.64 -2.07
N GLU A 62 -9.26 7.36 -1.76
CA GLU A 62 -8.03 6.87 -1.13
C GLU A 62 -6.80 7.07 -2.02
N GLU A 63 -6.90 6.71 -3.31
CA GLU A 63 -5.85 6.93 -4.31
C GLU A 63 -5.49 8.42 -4.46
N GLU A 64 -6.49 9.28 -4.68
CA GLU A 64 -6.28 10.73 -4.87
C GLU A 64 -5.68 11.39 -3.63
N LEU A 65 -6.14 11.00 -2.44
CA LEU A 65 -5.62 11.53 -1.18
C LEU A 65 -4.17 11.11 -0.96
N LEU A 66 -3.85 9.82 -1.11
CA LEU A 66 -2.47 9.34 -0.95
C LEU A 66 -1.53 9.96 -1.98
N LYS A 67 -1.97 10.10 -3.23
CA LYS A 67 -1.20 10.77 -4.28
C LYS A 67 -0.93 12.23 -3.93
N THR A 68 -1.96 12.98 -3.53
CA THR A 68 -1.84 14.40 -3.14
C THR A 68 -0.86 14.57 -1.98
N ILE A 69 -1.02 13.80 -0.92
CA ILE A 69 -0.18 13.89 0.29
C ILE A 69 1.27 13.53 -0.04
N SER A 70 1.48 12.50 -0.86
CA SER A 70 2.83 12.09 -1.24
C SER A 70 3.52 13.11 -2.17
N THR A 71 2.79 13.80 -3.05
CA THR A 71 3.36 14.84 -3.91
C THR A 71 3.83 16.06 -3.15
N SER A 72 3.25 16.34 -1.98
CA SER A 72 3.71 17.43 -1.11
C SER A 72 5.08 17.14 -0.45
N PHE A 73 5.61 15.90 -0.55
CA PHE A 73 6.99 15.45 -0.23
C PHE A 73 7.61 15.90 1.12
N THR A 74 6.81 16.38 2.07
CA THR A 74 7.33 17.16 3.21
C THR A 74 7.20 16.47 4.57
N SER A 75 6.49 15.34 4.67
CA SER A 75 6.40 14.60 5.94
C SER A 75 7.13 13.26 5.85
N GLU A 76 7.96 12.99 6.86
CA GLU A 76 8.60 11.70 7.07
C GLU A 76 7.66 10.71 7.77
N HIS A 77 6.55 11.17 8.35
CA HIS A 77 5.65 10.37 9.18
C HIS A 77 4.38 9.89 8.45
N VAL A 78 4.32 10.08 7.13
CA VAL A 78 3.24 9.56 6.28
C VAL A 78 3.82 8.70 5.16
N VAL A 79 3.26 7.51 5.01
CA VAL A 79 3.67 6.55 3.98
C VAL A 79 3.54 7.16 2.58
N LYS A 80 4.61 7.01 1.79
CA LYS A 80 4.70 7.58 0.45
C LYS A 80 3.99 6.72 -0.57
N TYR A 81 3.24 7.38 -1.45
CA TYR A 81 2.61 6.77 -2.60
C TYR A 81 3.65 6.52 -3.71
N ILE A 82 3.61 5.34 -4.32
CA ILE A 82 4.51 4.95 -5.42
C ILE A 82 3.72 4.83 -6.72
N ASP A 83 2.67 4.01 -6.73
CA ASP A 83 1.89 3.73 -7.94
C ASP A 83 0.46 3.24 -7.67
N SER A 84 -0.37 3.28 -8.70
CA SER A 84 -1.74 2.78 -8.70
C SER A 84 -2.07 2.21 -10.07
N PHE A 85 -2.59 0.99 -10.11
CA PHE A 85 -2.94 0.29 -11.35
C PHE A 85 -4.09 -0.69 -11.13
N ALA A 86 -4.80 -1.04 -12.21
CA ALA A 86 -5.93 -1.96 -12.13
C ALA A 86 -5.52 -3.37 -12.58
N ASP A 87 -6.33 -4.38 -12.25
CA ASP A 87 -6.23 -5.77 -12.77
C ASP A 87 -6.17 -5.80 -14.32
N GLY A 88 -6.76 -4.76 -14.92
CA GLY A 88 -6.64 -4.34 -16.32
C GLY A 88 -5.21 -4.28 -16.90
N ASP A 89 -4.18 -4.21 -16.06
CA ASP A 89 -2.79 -3.99 -16.48
C ASP A 89 -1.88 -5.21 -16.23
N ILE A 90 -2.39 -6.27 -15.59
CA ILE A 90 -1.62 -7.49 -15.27
C ILE A 90 -1.54 -8.43 -16.48
N THR A 91 -0.32 -8.79 -16.90
CA THR A 91 -0.05 -9.85 -17.89
C THR A 91 1.21 -10.64 -17.53
N VAL A 92 1.10 -11.74 -16.78
CA VAL A 92 1.64 -13.08 -17.09
C VAL A 92 1.40 -14.05 -15.91
N PRO A 93 0.76 -15.21 -16.10
CA PRO A 93 0.80 -16.29 -15.13
C PRO A 93 2.13 -17.05 -15.21
N SER A 94 2.80 -17.26 -14.07
CA SER A 94 4.12 -17.92 -13.92
C SER A 94 4.17 -19.41 -14.29
N LYS A 95 3.19 -19.95 -15.03
CA LYS A 95 3.19 -21.34 -15.53
C LYS A 95 2.42 -21.48 -16.84
N ILE A 96 3.01 -21.08 -17.97
CA ILE A 96 2.59 -21.63 -19.27
C ILE A 96 3.85 -21.99 -20.08
N HIS A 97 4.24 -23.25 -19.96
CA HIS A 97 4.90 -23.93 -21.08
C HIS A 97 3.88 -24.00 -22.23
N SER A 98 4.31 -23.62 -23.42
CA SER A 98 3.61 -23.70 -24.71
C SER A 98 2.51 -22.67 -24.98
N LEU A 99 2.83 -21.76 -25.91
CA LEU A 99 1.96 -21.27 -26.98
C LEU A 99 0.50 -20.94 -26.59
N SER A 100 0.28 -19.75 -26.02
CA SER A 100 -1.00 -19.06 -26.18
C SER A 100 -0.78 -17.67 -26.72
N LEU A 101 -0.81 -17.58 -28.05
CA LEU A 101 -0.93 -16.33 -28.82
C LEU A 101 -2.34 -15.70 -28.66
N PHE A 102 -3.06 -16.00 -27.57
CA PHE A 102 -4.50 -15.83 -27.45
C PHE A 102 -4.93 -14.92 -26.28
N SER A 103 -4.13 -13.91 -25.93
CA SER A 103 -4.52 -12.88 -24.93
C SER A 103 -4.54 -11.44 -25.45
N LEU A 104 -4.20 -11.22 -26.72
CA LEU A 104 -4.02 -9.86 -27.27
C LEU A 104 -5.32 -9.15 -27.68
N THR A 105 -6.47 -9.84 -27.73
CA THR A 105 -7.68 -9.29 -28.37
C THR A 105 -8.87 -8.99 -27.46
N THR A 106 -8.83 -9.26 -26.15
CA THR A 106 -10.04 -9.13 -25.29
C THR A 106 -9.99 -8.06 -24.20
N LYS A 107 -8.90 -7.30 -24.02
CA LYS A 107 -8.75 -6.34 -22.90
C LYS A 107 -9.01 -4.86 -23.25
N TYR A 108 -9.72 -4.56 -24.35
CA TYR A 108 -9.94 -3.18 -24.81
C TYR A 108 -11.41 -2.78 -25.06
N MET A 109 -12.42 -3.48 -24.54
CA MET A 109 -13.81 -3.14 -24.90
C MET A 109 -14.88 -3.11 -23.81
N LEU A 110 -14.59 -3.41 -22.54
CA LEU A 110 -15.57 -3.17 -21.47
C LEU A 110 -14.86 -2.69 -20.19
N PRO A 111 -15.30 -1.58 -19.57
CA PRO A 111 -14.89 -1.26 -18.22
C PRO A 111 -15.42 -2.37 -17.31
N ASN A 112 -14.55 -3.27 -16.86
CA ASN A 112 -14.91 -4.24 -15.84
C ASN A 112 -15.29 -3.46 -14.58
N GLU A 113 -16.59 -3.43 -14.28
CA GLU A 113 -17.17 -2.81 -13.08
C GLU A 113 -16.71 -3.55 -11.79
N ASP A 114 -16.23 -4.79 -11.93
CA ASP A 114 -15.73 -5.67 -10.86
C ASP A 114 -14.22 -5.98 -10.99
N GLY A 115 -13.40 -4.92 -11.12
CA GLY A 115 -11.93 -5.05 -11.20
C GLY A 115 -11.24 -5.04 -9.82
N LYS A 116 -9.93 -5.27 -9.79
CA LYS A 116 -9.10 -4.98 -8.61
C LYS A 116 -8.32 -3.70 -8.82
N LEU A 117 -8.19 -2.89 -7.77
CA LEU A 117 -7.28 -1.75 -7.70
C LEU A 117 -6.09 -2.15 -6.83
N PHE A 118 -4.89 -1.88 -7.34
CA PHE A 118 -3.65 -2.06 -6.62
C PHE A 118 -3.07 -0.69 -6.30
N ILE A 119 -2.84 -0.41 -5.03
CA ILE A 119 -2.13 0.80 -4.58
C ILE A 119 -0.79 0.34 -4.02
N THR A 120 0.30 0.88 -4.57
CA THR A 120 1.65 0.58 -4.12
C THR A 120 2.21 1.76 -3.34
N MET A 121 2.83 1.45 -2.22
CA MET A 121 3.34 2.42 -1.26
C MET A 121 4.65 1.95 -0.63
N GLU A 122 5.35 2.87 0.03
CA GLU A 122 6.55 2.56 0.80
C GLU A 122 6.29 1.42 1.81
N PHE A 123 7.26 0.51 1.95
CA PHE A 123 7.20 -0.54 2.95
C PHE A 123 7.85 -0.10 4.26
N CYS A 124 7.06 -0.06 5.33
CA CYS A 124 7.54 0.19 6.69
C CYS A 124 8.08 -1.12 7.32
N SER A 125 9.40 -1.31 7.28
CA SER A 125 10.05 -2.50 7.81
C SER A 125 9.91 -2.67 9.34
N GLY A 126 9.58 -1.59 10.06
CA GLY A 126 9.37 -1.60 11.52
C GLY A 126 8.05 -2.22 11.99
N GLY A 127 7.20 -2.69 11.07
CA GLY A 127 5.88 -3.26 11.41
C GLY A 127 4.85 -2.20 11.82
N ASP A 128 3.69 -2.66 12.31
CA ASP A 128 2.62 -1.78 12.77
C ASP A 128 2.63 -1.58 14.29
N LEU A 129 2.14 -0.42 14.73
CA LEU A 129 2.12 -0.05 16.15
C LEU A 129 1.24 -0.99 16.99
N ALA A 130 0.18 -1.56 16.43
CA ALA A 130 -0.69 -2.48 17.17
C ALA A 130 0.04 -3.79 17.49
N SER A 131 0.82 -4.33 16.54
CA SER A 131 1.70 -5.47 16.79
C SER A 131 2.71 -5.16 17.90
N LYS A 132 3.38 -4.00 17.87
CA LYS A 132 4.31 -3.59 18.94
C LYS A 132 3.64 -3.48 20.31
N ILE A 133 2.40 -2.95 20.37
CA ILE A 133 1.62 -2.87 21.61
C ILE A 133 1.27 -4.28 22.12
N ASN A 134 0.84 -5.18 21.23
CA ASN A 134 0.51 -6.55 21.60
C ASN A 134 1.75 -7.30 22.12
N GLU A 135 2.93 -7.12 21.51
CA GLU A 135 4.18 -7.69 22.01
C GLU A 135 4.53 -7.23 23.43
N LYS A 136 4.29 -5.95 23.75
CA LYS A 136 4.46 -5.40 25.10
C LYS A 136 3.48 -6.03 26.09
N ILE A 137 2.21 -6.17 25.71
CA ILE A 137 1.19 -6.84 26.53
C ILE A 137 1.58 -8.31 26.77
N GLU A 138 1.96 -9.04 25.74
CA GLU A 138 2.34 -10.46 25.83
C GLU A 138 3.59 -10.69 26.66
N SER A 139 4.58 -9.78 26.56
CA SER A 139 5.79 -9.83 27.37
C SER A 139 5.61 -9.30 28.80
N GLY A 140 4.45 -8.74 29.12
CA GLY A 140 4.20 -8.08 30.41
C GLY A 140 5.12 -6.87 30.67
N SER A 141 5.61 -6.25 29.60
CA SER A 141 6.53 -5.10 29.67
C SER A 141 5.85 -3.83 29.15
N GLU A 142 6.37 -2.68 29.57
CA GLU A 142 5.89 -1.37 29.10
C GLU A 142 6.85 -0.77 28.09
N PHE A 143 6.38 0.20 27.32
CA PHE A 143 7.26 1.12 26.62
C PHE A 143 7.84 2.12 27.62
N ASP A 144 9.10 2.50 27.44
CA ASP A 144 9.65 3.66 28.14
C ASP A 144 8.96 4.95 27.67
N LYS A 145 9.06 6.00 28.48
CA LYS A 145 8.33 7.25 28.24
C LYS A 145 8.82 7.92 26.96
N GLU A 146 10.12 7.86 26.70
CA GLU A 146 10.76 8.45 25.54
C GLU A 146 10.20 7.84 24.25
N THR A 147 10.08 6.51 24.19
CA THR A 147 9.44 5.78 23.08
C THR A 147 7.97 6.16 22.91
N ILE A 148 7.21 6.25 24.01
CA ILE A 148 5.80 6.67 23.96
C ILE A 148 5.66 8.08 23.38
N PHE A 149 6.47 9.03 23.87
CA PHE A 149 6.45 10.41 23.39
C PHE A 149 6.91 10.51 21.93
N ALA A 150 7.90 9.70 21.51
CA ALA A 150 8.32 9.64 20.12
C ALA A 150 7.16 9.19 19.22
N TYR A 151 6.47 8.10 19.55
CA TYR A 151 5.30 7.65 18.78
C TYR A 151 4.18 8.68 18.78
N MET A 152 3.86 9.30 19.92
CA MET A 152 2.87 10.37 19.97
C MET A 152 3.25 11.55 19.08
N SER A 153 4.51 11.98 19.11
CA SER A 153 5.01 13.09 18.29
C SER A 153 4.87 12.79 16.80
N GLN A 154 5.26 11.58 16.37
CA GLN A 154 5.15 11.16 14.97
C GLN A 154 3.69 11.11 14.50
N ILE A 155 2.79 10.58 15.34
CA ILE A 155 1.35 10.53 15.04
C ILE A 155 0.78 11.94 14.89
N VAL A 156 1.11 12.85 15.80
CA VAL A 156 0.62 14.24 15.77
C VAL A 156 1.17 15.00 14.56
N ASP A 157 2.45 14.82 14.24
CA ASP A 157 3.07 15.44 13.07
C ASP A 157 2.44 14.93 11.76
N GLY A 158 2.34 13.61 11.60
CA GLY A 158 1.71 12.99 10.44
C GLY A 158 0.25 13.42 10.28
N TYR A 159 -0.50 13.51 11.38
CA TYR A 159 -1.87 14.01 11.38
C TYR A 159 -1.97 15.49 10.98
N SER A 160 -1.11 16.35 11.54
CA SER A 160 -1.09 17.79 11.24
C SER A 160 -0.75 18.04 9.77
N PHE A 161 0.20 17.28 9.24
CA PHE A 161 0.56 17.31 7.83
C PHE A 161 -0.60 16.91 6.93
N ALA A 162 -1.21 15.76 7.21
CA ALA A 162 -2.38 15.25 6.51
C ALA A 162 -3.53 16.27 6.50
N GLN A 163 -3.87 16.85 7.65
CA GLN A 163 -4.95 17.83 7.77
C GLN A 163 -4.70 19.08 6.92
N SER A 164 -3.45 19.53 6.84
CA SER A 164 -3.06 20.72 6.08
C SER A 164 -3.13 20.52 4.56
N ASN A 165 -3.02 19.26 4.09
CA ASN A 165 -2.95 18.95 2.66
C ASN A 165 -4.22 18.29 2.10
N ALA A 166 -5.08 17.69 2.93
CA ALA A 166 -6.15 16.81 2.45
C ALA A 166 -7.53 17.46 2.23
N GLY A 167 -7.76 18.72 2.62
CA GLY A 167 -9.04 19.42 2.36
C GLY A 167 -10.30 18.70 2.87
N GLN A 168 -10.78 19.11 4.05
CA GLN A 168 -12.01 18.64 4.74
C GLN A 168 -12.05 17.22 5.36
N ARG A 169 -12.76 17.17 6.49
CA ARG A 169 -12.75 16.16 7.58
C ARG A 169 -13.38 14.79 7.27
N SER A 170 -13.89 14.54 6.06
CA SER A 170 -14.78 13.38 5.80
C SER A 170 -14.11 12.11 5.27
N VAL A 171 -12.79 12.12 5.02
CA VAL A 171 -12.08 10.99 4.37
C VAL A 171 -11.40 10.03 5.37
N TRP A 172 -11.32 10.39 6.66
CA TRP A 172 -10.48 9.69 7.66
C TRP A 172 -11.10 8.46 8.32
N LYS A 173 -12.10 7.81 7.69
CA LYS A 173 -12.47 6.42 8.05
C LYS A 173 -11.43 5.38 7.60
N ILE A 174 -10.32 5.83 7.00
CA ILE A 174 -9.16 5.00 6.68
C ILE A 174 -8.32 4.91 7.94
N ASP A 175 -8.16 3.69 8.45
CA ASP A 175 -7.47 3.39 9.70
C ASP A 175 -5.94 3.59 9.55
N TYR A 176 -5.49 4.84 9.72
CA TYR A 176 -4.06 5.20 9.68
C TYR A 176 -3.26 4.66 10.87
N SER A 177 -3.89 4.02 11.85
CA SER A 177 -3.19 3.37 12.98
C SER A 177 -2.17 2.30 12.53
N LYS A 178 -2.27 1.84 11.28
CA LYS A 178 -1.39 0.82 10.68
C LYS A 178 -0.23 1.36 9.84
N TYR A 179 -0.20 2.67 9.57
CA TYR A 179 0.73 3.28 8.61
C TYR A 179 1.66 4.34 9.24
N LEU A 180 1.67 4.49 10.56
CA LEU A 180 2.31 5.62 11.25
C LEU A 180 3.70 5.32 11.84
N LEU A 181 4.51 4.44 11.23
CA LEU A 181 5.90 4.26 11.67
C LEU A 181 6.86 4.16 10.48
N SER A 182 7.26 5.34 10.00
CA SER A 182 8.55 5.54 9.34
C SER A 182 9.62 5.66 10.43
N GLN A 183 10.75 4.99 10.19
CA GLN A 183 11.77 4.61 11.16
C GLN A 183 12.29 5.75 12.06
N SER A 184 12.29 5.50 13.36
CA SER A 184 13.21 6.15 14.32
C SER A 184 13.77 5.10 15.30
N ASP A 185 14.39 4.04 14.78
CA ASP A 185 15.28 3.19 15.58
C ASP A 185 16.72 3.38 15.06
N ARG A 186 17.39 4.38 15.64
CA ARG A 186 18.85 4.50 15.75
C ARG A 186 19.20 4.75 17.20
#